data_AF-A0A813EMC4-F1
#
_entry.id   AF-A0A813EMC4-F1
#
_cell.length_a   1.000
_cell.length_b   1.000
_cell.length_c   1.000
_cell.angle_alpha   90.00
_cell.angle_beta   90.00
_cell.angle_gamma   90.00
#
_symmetry.space_group_name_H-M   'P 1'
#
loop_
_entity.id
_entity.type
_entity.pdbx_description
1 polymer ?
#
loop_
_entity_poly.entity_id
_entity_poly.type
_entity_poly.pdbx_seq_one_letter_code
_entity_poly.pdbx_strand_id
1 'polypeptide(L)'
;MCAWLRNDLRLHDNPVLHRASLAAGELHLPVLPVYVLDPRDFQKTRHGSLKTGPIRARFLLEFIRVLKNNLRAIGSDLLVRIGLPEEVIPSLLPAGSRVITQEEVTSEEKGVDSRMQQQLASAGVAWEYCWGSTLFHRDDLPYSADLKDMPDVFTHFKNAVAPELRCPCNTV
;
A
#
# COMPACT_ATOMS: atom_id res chain seq x y z
N MET A 1 10.75 3.85 11.60
CA MET A 1 10.17 3.58 10.27
C MET A 1 8.65 3.60 10.35
N CYS A 2 7.96 4.23 9.42
CA CYS A 2 6.50 4.19 9.34
C CYS A 2 6.08 3.31 8.16
N ALA A 3 5.29 2.27 8.44
CA ALA A 3 4.68 1.42 7.43
C ALA A 3 3.21 1.85 7.27
N TRP A 4 2.93 2.65 6.26
CA TRP A 4 1.58 3.10 5.98
C TRP A 4 0.85 2.06 5.14
N LEU A 5 -0.15 1.43 5.76
CA LEU A 5 -1.00 0.42 5.12
C LEU A 5 -2.28 1.07 4.60
N ARG A 6 -2.74 0.58 3.46
CA ARG A 6 -3.94 1.03 2.75
C ARG A 6 -4.81 -0.17 2.38
N ASN A 7 -4.78 -0.59 1.11
CA ASN A 7 -5.52 -1.74 0.60
C ASN A 7 -4.75 -3.08 0.78
N ASP A 8 -3.60 -3.04 1.44
CA ASP A 8 -2.66 -4.14 1.68
C ASP A 8 -2.73 -4.64 3.14
N LEU A 9 -3.94 -4.80 3.69
CA LEU A 9 -4.19 -5.18 5.09
C LEU A 9 -3.87 -6.66 5.42
N ARG A 10 -2.63 -7.08 5.21
CA ARG A 10 -2.12 -8.44 5.42
C ARG A 10 -0.70 -8.41 5.99
N LEU A 11 -0.33 -9.48 6.72
CA LEU A 11 1.06 -9.72 7.13
C LEU A 11 1.85 -10.49 6.08
N HIS A 12 1.24 -11.54 5.53
CA HIS A 12 1.90 -12.42 4.56
C HIS A 12 2.12 -11.68 3.26
N ASP A 13 3.32 -11.85 2.70
CA ASP A 13 3.70 -11.29 1.40
C ASP A 13 3.33 -9.79 1.29
N ASN A 14 3.59 -9.04 2.37
CA ASN A 14 3.40 -7.60 2.39
C ASN A 14 4.76 -6.91 2.19
N PRO A 15 5.01 -6.33 1.00
CA PRO A 15 6.30 -5.71 0.71
C PRO A 15 6.56 -4.46 1.56
N VAL A 16 5.52 -3.73 1.96
CA VAL A 16 5.63 -2.54 2.84
C VAL A 16 6.15 -2.95 4.21
N LEU A 17 5.51 -3.95 4.85
CA LEU A 17 5.94 -4.44 6.16
C LEU A 17 7.31 -5.10 6.11
N HIS A 18 7.58 -5.90 5.07
CA HIS A 18 8.88 -6.54 4.88
C HIS A 18 10.00 -5.50 4.72
N ARG A 19 9.80 -4.51 3.84
CA ARG A 19 10.78 -3.44 3.60
C ARG A 19 11.00 -2.59 4.85
N ALA A 20 9.93 -2.24 5.55
CA ALA A 20 10.01 -1.51 6.81
C ALA A 20 10.77 -2.29 7.88
N SER A 21 10.53 -3.60 8.00
CA SER A 21 11.22 -4.47 8.95
C SER A 21 12.71 -4.60 8.64
N LEU A 22 13.09 -4.77 7.37
CA LEU A 22 14.51 -4.85 6.97
C LEU A 22 15.25 -3.54 7.28
N ALA A 23 14.71 -2.41 6.81
CA ALA A 23 15.34 -1.11 7.03
C ALA A 23 15.40 -0.72 8.51
N ALA A 24 14.39 -1.12 9.29
CA ALA A 24 14.38 -0.95 10.74
C ALA A 24 15.43 -1.81 11.44
N GLY A 25 15.64 -3.06 10.99
CA GLY A 25 16.67 -3.96 11.52
C GLY A 25 18.09 -3.45 11.29
N GLU A 26 18.39 -2.93 10.09
CA GLU A 26 19.69 -2.36 9.74
C GLU A 26 20.04 -1.11 10.58
N LEU A 27 19.02 -0.31 10.91
CA LEU A 27 19.19 0.95 11.64
C LEU A 27 18.87 0.83 13.14
N HIS A 28 18.49 -0.35 13.62
CA HIS A 28 18.01 -0.60 14.98
C HIS A 28 16.89 0.36 15.43
N LEU A 29 15.97 0.68 14.52
CA LEU A 29 14.82 1.55 14.76
C LEU A 29 13.51 0.77 14.91
N PRO A 30 12.49 1.30 15.60
CA PRO A 30 11.18 0.67 15.63
C PRO A 30 10.43 0.85 14.30
N VAL A 31 9.53 -0.09 14.01
CA VAL A 31 8.52 0.02 12.94
C VAL A 31 7.19 0.43 13.56
N LEU A 32 6.55 1.44 12.98
CA LEU A 32 5.21 1.90 13.30
C LEU A 32 4.27 1.58 12.13
N PRO A 33 3.51 0.48 12.17
CA PRO A 33 2.41 0.24 11.23
C PRO A 33 1.27 1.22 11.48
N VAL A 34 0.80 1.90 10.44
CA VAL A 34 -0.26 2.91 10.51
C VAL A 34 -1.34 2.61 9.48
N TYR A 35 -2.60 2.70 9.90
CA TYR A 35 -3.76 2.73 9.01
C TYR A 35 -4.60 3.97 9.31
N VAL A 36 -4.97 4.71 8.27
CA VAL A 36 -5.80 5.92 8.39
C VAL A 36 -7.13 5.68 7.69
N LEU A 37 -8.22 5.73 8.46
CA LEU A 37 -9.58 5.78 7.93
C LEU A 37 -9.82 7.16 7.34
N ASP A 38 -9.73 7.25 6.02
CA ASP A 38 -9.94 8.48 5.29
C ASP A 38 -11.43 8.83 5.20
N PRO A 39 -11.89 9.99 5.73
CA PRO A 39 -13.27 10.40 5.62
C PRO A 39 -13.79 10.45 4.17
N ARG A 40 -12.90 10.71 3.19
CA ARG A 40 -13.25 10.78 1.77
C ARG A 40 -13.82 9.47 1.24
N ASP A 41 -13.41 8.32 1.79
CA ASP A 41 -13.90 7.01 1.35
C ASP A 41 -15.34 6.72 1.79
N PHE A 42 -15.84 7.47 2.77
CA PHE A 42 -17.19 7.33 3.32
C PHE A 42 -18.13 8.46 2.87
N GLN A 43 -17.68 9.30 1.93
CA GLN A 43 -18.51 10.34 1.31
C GLN A 43 -19.46 9.73 0.25
N LYS A 44 -20.22 10.60 -0.42
CA LYS A 44 -21.02 10.21 -1.59
C LYS A 44 -20.18 10.25 -2.85
N THR A 45 -20.46 9.36 -3.79
CA THR A 45 -19.91 9.43 -5.15
C THR A 45 -20.51 10.61 -5.91
N ARG A 46 -19.97 10.91 -7.10
CA ARG A 46 -20.54 11.92 -8.02
C ARG A 46 -22.02 11.70 -8.36
N HIS A 47 -22.51 10.47 -8.24
CA HIS A 47 -23.88 10.08 -8.53
C HIS A 47 -24.77 9.98 -7.27
N GLY A 48 -24.27 10.44 -6.12
CA GLY A 48 -25.03 10.50 -4.87
C GLY A 48 -25.11 9.17 -4.09
N SER A 49 -24.57 8.07 -4.63
CA SER A 49 -24.47 6.80 -3.90
C SER A 49 -23.39 6.87 -2.82
N LEU A 50 -23.47 6.01 -1.79
CA LEU A 50 -22.39 5.88 -0.81
C LEU A 50 -21.12 5.37 -1.50
N LYS A 51 -19.99 6.07 -1.34
CA LYS A 51 -18.70 5.64 -1.89
C LYS A 51 -18.26 4.32 -1.27
N THR A 52 -18.43 4.19 0.04
CA THR A 52 -18.33 2.92 0.79
C THR A 52 -19.66 2.58 1.42
N GLY A 53 -20.30 1.50 0.95
CA GLY A 53 -21.53 0.98 1.53
C GLY A 53 -21.30 0.31 2.90
N PRO A 54 -22.36 0.10 3.69
CA PRO A 54 -22.26 -0.41 5.07
C PRO A 54 -21.63 -1.81 5.15
N ILE A 55 -21.88 -2.67 4.16
CA ILE A 55 -21.30 -4.02 4.11
C ILE A 55 -19.78 -3.96 3.97
N ARG A 56 -19.27 -3.14 3.04
CA ARG A 56 -17.82 -2.97 2.83
C ARG A 56 -17.18 -2.25 4.01
N ALA A 57 -17.84 -1.26 4.60
CA ALA A 57 -17.35 -0.57 5.80
C ALA A 57 -17.18 -1.54 6.98
N ARG A 58 -18.19 -2.40 7.22
CA ARG A 58 -18.11 -3.43 8.26
C ARG A 58 -16.95 -4.39 8.00
N PHE A 59 -16.83 -4.90 6.77
CA PHE A 59 -15.75 -5.80 6.38
C PHE A 59 -14.37 -5.16 6.60
N LEU A 60 -14.20 -3.89 6.21
CA LEU A 60 -12.96 -3.15 6.43
C LEU A 60 -12.59 -3.07 7.91
N LEU A 61 -13.54 -2.70 8.78
CA LEU A 61 -13.32 -2.62 10.23
C LEU A 61 -12.96 -3.99 10.83
N GLU A 62 -13.57 -5.07 10.34
CA GLU A 62 -13.23 -6.43 10.74
C GLU A 62 -11.80 -6.79 10.31
N PHE A 63 -11.37 -6.44 9.10
CA PHE A 63 -10.00 -6.64 8.60
C PHE A 63 -8.96 -5.87 9.42
N ILE A 64 -9.21 -4.58 9.69
CA ILE A 64 -8.33 -3.75 10.51
C ILE A 64 -8.15 -4.38 11.90
N ARG A 65 -9.24 -4.88 12.50
CA ARG A 65 -9.21 -5.53 13.82
C ARG A 65 -8.39 -6.83 13.79
N VAL A 66 -8.57 -7.66 12.77
CA VAL A 66 -7.81 -8.91 12.60
C VAL A 66 -6.32 -8.61 12.41
N LEU A 67 -5.97 -7.68 11.50
CA LEU A 67 -4.57 -7.30 11.26
C LEU A 67 -3.90 -6.75 12.51
N LYS A 68 -4.60 -5.88 13.25
CA LYS A 68 -4.11 -5.34 14.54
C LYS A 68 -3.80 -6.46 15.54
N ASN A 69 -4.68 -7.46 15.66
CA ASN A 69 -4.45 -8.61 16.53
C ASN A 69 -3.26 -9.46 16.07
N ASN A 70 -3.13 -9.67 14.75
CA ASN A 70 -2.02 -10.44 14.19
C ASN A 70 -0.66 -9.72 14.42
N LEU A 71 -0.62 -8.39 14.27
CA LEU A 71 0.57 -7.58 14.59
C LEU A 71 0.93 -7.65 16.08
N ARG A 72 -0.06 -7.62 16.97
CA ARG A 72 0.15 -7.77 18.42
C ARG A 72 0.70 -9.13 18.80
N ALA A 73 0.26 -10.19 18.13
CA ALA A 73 0.74 -11.55 18.36
C ALA A 73 2.25 -11.70 18.08
N ILE A 74 2.82 -10.84 17.23
CA ILE A 74 4.26 -10.82 16.92
C ILE A 74 5.01 -9.67 17.61
N GLY A 75 4.43 -9.05 18.65
CA GLY A 75 5.08 -8.01 19.45
C GLY A 75 5.06 -6.60 18.85
N SER A 76 4.24 -6.36 17.83
CA SER A 76 4.00 -5.03 17.24
C SER A 76 2.60 -4.51 17.61
N ASP A 77 2.11 -3.47 16.91
CA ASP A 77 0.71 -3.04 16.95
C ASP A 77 0.36 -2.28 15.65
N LEU A 78 -0.93 -2.08 15.39
CA LEU A 78 -1.44 -1.22 14.31
C LEU A 78 -1.97 0.09 14.88
N LEU A 79 -1.35 1.22 14.53
CA LEU A 79 -1.89 2.53 14.86
C LEU A 79 -3.03 2.87 13.91
N VAL A 80 -4.25 2.95 14.43
CA VAL A 80 -5.43 3.34 13.65
C VAL A 80 -5.80 4.79 13.97
N ARG A 81 -6.00 5.59 12.93
CA ARG A 81 -6.46 6.99 13.03
C ARG A 81 -7.59 7.26 12.04
N ILE A 82 -8.30 8.35 12.25
CA ILE A 82 -9.33 8.86 11.35
C ILE A 82 -8.89 10.26 10.95
N GLY A 83 -8.93 10.57 9.66
CA GLY A 83 -8.52 11.87 9.13
C GLY A 83 -7.91 11.75 7.74
N LEU A 84 -7.37 12.84 7.23
CA LEU A 84 -6.66 12.84 5.95
C LEU A 84 -5.26 12.22 6.15
N PRO A 85 -4.88 11.16 5.44
CA PRO A 85 -3.56 10.54 5.58
C PRO A 85 -2.41 11.54 5.47
N GLU A 86 -2.51 12.49 4.54
CA GLU A 86 -1.54 13.55 4.30
C GLU A 86 -1.41 14.59 5.44
N GLU A 87 -2.35 14.62 6.39
CA GLU A 87 -2.26 15.45 7.59
C GLU A 87 -1.85 14.61 8.81
N VAL A 88 -2.49 13.45 8.94
CA VAL A 88 -2.32 12.55 10.08
C VAL A 88 -0.91 11.97 10.12
N ILE A 89 -0.43 11.39 9.02
CA ILE A 89 0.85 10.66 9.05
C ILE A 89 2.05 11.61 9.29
N PRO A 90 2.18 12.76 8.61
CA PRO A 90 3.28 13.68 8.89
C PRO A 90 3.27 14.20 10.34
N SER A 91 2.10 14.42 10.93
CA SER A 91 1.97 14.88 12.32
C SER A 91 2.48 13.87 13.37
N LEU A 92 2.57 12.59 12.99
CA LEU A 92 2.99 11.52 13.89
C LEU A 92 4.51 11.27 13.86
N LEU A 93 5.23 11.86 12.90
CA LEU A 93 6.59 11.48 12.59
C LEU A 93 7.57 12.64 12.83
N PRO A 94 8.68 12.42 13.55
CA PRO A 94 9.75 13.41 13.63
C PRO A 94 10.50 13.52 12.29
N ALA A 95 11.15 14.65 12.07
CA ALA A 95 12.07 14.84 10.95
C ALA A 95 13.15 13.75 10.91
N GLY A 96 13.54 13.32 9.71
CA GLY A 96 14.45 12.19 9.49
C GLY A 96 13.77 10.82 9.50
N SER A 97 12.47 10.75 9.80
CA SER A 97 11.68 9.52 9.62
C SER A 97 11.57 9.13 8.15
N ARG A 98 11.11 7.90 7.91
CA ARG A 98 10.76 7.40 6.59
C ARG A 98 9.37 6.76 6.61
N VAL A 99 8.55 7.10 5.62
CA VAL A 99 7.26 6.45 5.32
C VAL A 99 7.45 5.49 4.16
N ILE A 100 6.99 4.26 4.32
CA ILE A 100 6.94 3.24 3.27
C ILE A 100 5.47 2.91 3.06
N THR A 101 5.02 2.89 1.81
CA THR A 101 3.63 2.58 1.44
C THR A 101 3.58 1.82 0.12
N GLN A 102 2.46 1.14 -0.15
CA GLN A 102 2.26 0.50 -1.44
C GLN A 102 1.87 1.53 -2.50
N GLU A 103 2.47 1.45 -3.69
CA GLU A 103 2.15 2.32 -4.84
C GLU A 103 0.76 1.98 -5.39
N GLU A 104 -0.03 3.01 -5.70
CA GLU A 104 -1.37 2.88 -6.26
C GLU A 104 -1.53 3.71 -7.54
N VAL A 105 -2.38 3.23 -8.46
CA VAL A 105 -2.35 3.69 -9.86
C VAL A 105 -3.51 4.59 -10.25
N THR A 106 -4.58 4.62 -9.45
CA THR A 106 -5.83 5.34 -9.71
C THR A 106 -5.77 6.81 -9.27
N SER A 107 -6.65 7.64 -9.82
CA SER A 107 -6.55 9.09 -9.74
C SER A 107 -6.77 9.67 -8.34
N GLU A 108 -7.70 9.11 -7.56
CA GLU A 108 -7.99 9.59 -6.21
C GLU A 108 -6.79 9.36 -5.30
N GLU A 109 -6.25 8.14 -5.36
CA GLU A 109 -5.07 7.67 -4.64
C GLU A 109 -3.84 8.48 -5.01
N LYS A 110 -3.57 8.68 -6.30
CA LYS A 110 -2.49 9.57 -6.77
C LYS A 110 -2.64 11.01 -6.29
N GLY A 111 -3.88 11.47 -6.12
CA GLY A 111 -4.16 12.78 -5.54
C GLY A 111 -3.78 12.85 -4.06
N VAL A 112 -4.12 11.82 -3.27
CA VAL A 112 -3.67 11.68 -1.88
C VAL A 112 -2.16 11.65 -1.83
N ASP A 113 -1.57 10.87 -2.72
CA ASP A 113 -0.14 10.69 -2.79
C ASP A 113 0.59 12.01 -3.07
N SER A 114 0.11 12.79 -4.05
CA SER A 114 0.70 14.09 -4.37
C SER A 114 0.70 15.05 -3.16
N ARG A 115 -0.38 15.06 -2.37
CA ARG A 115 -0.48 15.90 -1.16
C ARG A 115 0.42 15.38 -0.04
N MET A 116 0.47 14.06 0.14
CA MET A 116 1.36 13.41 1.09
C MET A 116 2.83 13.75 0.79
N GLN A 117 3.22 13.80 -0.50
CA GLN A 117 4.60 14.12 -0.90
C GLN A 117 5.01 15.51 -0.42
N GLN A 118 4.12 16.48 -0.63
CA GLN A 118 4.34 17.86 -0.23
C GLN A 118 4.49 17.98 1.29
N GLN A 119 3.58 17.35 2.04
CA GLN A 119 3.57 17.44 3.51
C GLN A 119 4.78 16.74 4.13
N LEU A 120 5.16 15.55 3.63
CA LEU A 120 6.35 14.84 4.10
C LEU A 120 7.64 15.59 3.78
N ALA A 121 7.76 16.19 2.59
CA ALA A 121 8.91 17.00 2.23
C ALA A 121 9.07 18.21 3.16
N SER A 122 7.97 18.91 3.47
CA SER A 122 7.98 20.02 4.43
C SER A 122 8.34 19.58 5.86
N ALA A 123 8.00 18.36 6.24
CA ALA A 123 8.32 17.77 7.55
C ALA A 123 9.73 17.14 7.62
N GLY A 124 10.50 17.14 6.52
CA GLY A 124 11.80 16.47 6.46
C GLY A 124 11.72 14.95 6.62
N VAL A 125 10.62 14.34 6.15
CA VAL A 125 10.36 12.90 6.21
C VAL A 125 10.52 12.30 4.82
N ALA A 126 11.32 11.24 4.71
CA ALA A 126 11.53 10.54 3.45
C ALA A 126 10.31 9.68 3.10
N TRP A 127 10.04 9.51 1.81
CA TRP A 127 8.97 8.65 1.32
C TRP A 127 9.49 7.64 0.31
N GLU A 128 9.11 6.39 0.49
CA GLU A 128 9.43 5.24 -0.35
C GLU A 128 8.14 4.48 -0.74
N TYR A 129 8.10 4.01 -1.98
CA TYR A 129 7.03 3.16 -2.50
C TYR A 129 7.46 1.70 -2.60
N CYS A 130 6.49 0.80 -2.48
CA CYS A 130 6.64 -0.60 -2.83
C CYS A 130 5.54 -1.00 -3.82
N TRP A 131 5.89 -1.77 -4.84
CA TRP A 131 4.89 -2.42 -5.70
C TRP A 131 4.51 -3.78 -5.12
N GLY A 132 3.22 -4.14 -5.15
CA GLY A 132 2.75 -5.36 -4.48
C GLY A 132 1.28 -5.73 -4.68
N SER A 133 0.59 -5.10 -5.64
CA SER A 133 -0.84 -5.27 -5.89
C SER A 133 -1.17 -6.32 -6.95
N THR A 134 -0.18 -6.75 -7.75
CA THR A 134 -0.36 -7.61 -8.91
C THR A 134 0.38 -8.93 -8.76
N LEU A 135 -0.12 -9.97 -9.44
CA LEU A 135 0.50 -11.30 -9.45
C LEU A 135 1.90 -11.29 -10.10
N PHE A 136 2.03 -10.61 -11.24
CA PHE A 136 3.33 -10.33 -11.85
C PHE A 136 3.83 -8.98 -11.34
N HIS A 137 5.09 -8.92 -10.94
CA HIS A 137 5.69 -7.64 -10.60
C HIS A 137 5.76 -6.76 -11.85
N ARG A 138 5.56 -5.45 -11.71
CA ARG A 138 5.58 -4.50 -12.84
C ARG A 138 6.89 -4.61 -13.64
N ASP A 139 7.99 -4.77 -12.92
CA ASP A 139 9.34 -4.80 -13.51
C ASP A 139 9.67 -6.15 -14.19
N ASP A 140 8.86 -7.19 -13.96
CA ASP A 140 9.01 -8.51 -14.59
C ASP A 140 8.15 -8.63 -15.86
N LEU A 141 7.40 -7.58 -16.22
CA LEU A 141 6.57 -7.60 -17.41
C LEU A 141 7.44 -7.50 -18.69
N PRO A 142 7.09 -8.22 -19.76
CA PRO A 142 7.82 -8.20 -21.04
C PRO A 142 7.46 -6.97 -21.89
N TYR A 143 7.38 -5.81 -21.25
CA TYR A 143 6.92 -4.53 -21.80
C TYR A 143 7.85 -3.40 -21.39
N SER A 144 7.72 -2.24 -22.02
CA SER A 144 8.43 -1.04 -21.62
C SER A 144 8.02 -0.62 -20.20
N ALA A 145 8.93 0.05 -19.48
CA ALA A 145 8.67 0.50 -18.11
C ALA A 145 7.47 1.47 -17.99
N ASP A 146 7.12 2.18 -19.07
CA ASP A 146 5.93 3.04 -19.14
C ASP A 146 4.67 2.32 -19.62
N LEU A 147 4.76 1.00 -19.88
CA LEU A 147 3.69 0.09 -20.27
C LEU A 147 2.93 0.50 -21.53
N LYS A 148 3.52 1.33 -22.39
CA LYS A 148 2.86 1.83 -23.61
C LYS A 148 2.74 0.78 -24.71
N ASP A 149 3.60 -0.23 -24.68
CA ASP A 149 3.57 -1.38 -25.58
C ASP A 149 2.75 -2.56 -25.01
N MET A 150 2.11 -2.38 -23.85
CA MET A 150 1.21 -3.39 -23.29
C MET A 150 -0.04 -3.54 -24.18
N PRO A 151 -0.43 -4.77 -24.57
CA PRO A 151 -1.56 -4.99 -25.45
C PRO A 151 -2.91 -4.60 -24.82
N ASP A 152 -3.78 -3.95 -25.61
CA ASP A 152 -5.18 -3.69 -25.22
C ASP A 152 -6.03 -4.97 -25.12
N VAL A 153 -5.59 -6.05 -25.77
CA VAL A 153 -6.28 -7.34 -25.78
C VAL A 153 -5.72 -8.23 -24.67
N PHE A 154 -6.57 -8.57 -23.69
CA PHE A 154 -6.20 -9.43 -22.55
C PHE A 154 -5.51 -10.73 -22.97
N THR A 155 -5.97 -11.40 -24.03
CA THR A 155 -5.36 -12.65 -24.51
C THR A 155 -3.91 -12.47 -24.94
N HIS A 156 -3.58 -11.34 -25.57
CA HIS A 156 -2.20 -11.03 -25.97
C HIS A 156 -1.33 -10.75 -24.76
N PHE A 157 -1.84 -9.97 -23.79
CA PHE A 157 -1.19 -9.77 -22.50
C PHE A 157 -0.88 -11.11 -21.82
N LYS A 158 -1.91 -11.95 -21.63
CA LYS A 158 -1.79 -13.26 -20.98
C LYS A 158 -0.77 -14.14 -21.65
N ASN A 159 -0.77 -14.22 -22.98
CA ASN A 159 0.15 -15.07 -23.72
C ASN A 159 1.61 -14.60 -23.60
N ALA A 160 1.84 -13.28 -23.51
CA ALA A 160 3.17 -12.71 -23.33
C ALA A 160 3.74 -12.97 -21.93
N VAL A 161 2.90 -12.89 -20.88
CA VAL A 161 3.33 -13.15 -19.48
C VAL A 161 3.27 -14.64 -19.08
N ALA A 162 2.63 -15.50 -19.88
CA ALA A 162 2.51 -16.93 -19.57
C ALA A 162 3.85 -17.68 -19.38
N PRO A 163 4.95 -17.35 -20.07
CA PRO A 163 6.26 -17.94 -19.79
C PRO A 163 6.75 -17.67 -18.36
N GLU A 164 6.45 -16.49 -17.79
CA GLU A 164 6.82 -16.11 -16.42
C GLU A 164 6.06 -16.90 -15.34
N LEU A 165 4.95 -17.58 -15.70
CA LEU A 165 4.23 -18.50 -14.80
C LEU A 165 4.90 -19.86 -14.66
N ARG A 166 5.93 -20.16 -15.47
CA ARG A 166 6.60 -21.46 -15.41
C ARG A 166 7.52 -21.47 -14.20
N CYS A 167 7.04 -22.05 -13.10
CA CYS A 167 7.93 -22.45 -12.01
C CYS A 167 9.09 -23.29 -12.60
N PRO A 168 10.35 -22.96 -12.32
CA PRO A 168 11.50 -23.79 -12.70
C PRO A 168 11.41 -25.22 -12.15
N CYS A 169 10.53 -25.46 -11.18
CA CYS A 169 10.27 -26.73 -10.55
C CYS A 169 9.41 -27.71 -11.37
N ASN A 170 8.83 -27.30 -12.51
CA ASN A 170 7.88 -28.12 -13.29
C ASN A 170 8.43 -28.69 -14.61
N THR A 171 9.75 -28.63 -14.84
CA THR A 171 10.40 -29.44 -15.88
C THR A 171 10.84 -30.77 -15.28
N VAL A 172 9.92 -31.73 -15.28
CA VAL A 172 10.22 -33.17 -15.14
C VAL A 172 10.34 -33.76 -16.54
#